data_AF-A0A2V5T236-F1
#
_entry.id   AF-A0A2V5T236-F1
#
_cell.length_a   1.000
_cell.length_b   1.000
_cell.length_c   1.000
_cell.angle_alpha   90.00
_cell.angle_beta   90.00
_cell.angle_gamma   90.00
#
_symmetry.space_group_name_H-M   'P 1'
#
loop_
_entity.id
_entity.type
_entity.pdbx_description
1 polymer ?
#
loop_
_entity_poly.entity_id
_entity_poly.type
_entity_poly.pdbx_seq_one_letter_code
_entity_poly.pdbx_strand_id
1 'polypeptide(L)'
;IWSHGGADICRNLLDFFDMTVDKQGRVEVGYVDGCTDGTCVQAALTAKGNAYTARGVIARQSSGRRLIASFDPPNPLHAKSVPGMPSITQRRVGSSVRLAWSEADTGNSNIKSYQIWRGTASGAETLLTSVGGTQTTYNDLTATDITKTYYYKVLAVNSVGMSCANNEIAAPYIGDTCSGLILQRTPPGHPEQPLQGTAPASLAIDYIAAGEPPGTSNLMFKMKVTDLSSVPPNSRWRIVWNSYAAQSFDPAAEQFYAGMRTDQNGTVTFEYGTVATAVVGLVIGVPTETPIGALPGSSFNADGTITLVVPKSAVGNPQPGDLLGAVNGRTFTGDTSETQNLERSTLLVDHTFVKGQRDNGHPAATYAVVGNVACAGPTPTPTPKPKPTHPPHP
;
A
#
# COMPACT_ATOMS: atom_id res chain seq x y z
N ILE A 1 -0.49 -18.84 -8.96
CA ILE A 1 0.06 -17.86 -7.98
C ILE A 1 -1.07 -16.90 -7.66
N TRP A 2 -1.73 -17.10 -6.53
CA TRP A 2 -2.84 -16.27 -6.07
C TRP A 2 -2.50 -15.81 -4.66
N SER A 3 -2.23 -14.52 -4.51
CA SER A 3 -1.95 -13.92 -3.19
C SER A 3 -3.24 -13.63 -2.40
N HIS A 4 -4.41 -14.05 -2.91
CA HIS A 4 -5.75 -13.63 -2.46
C HIS A 4 -6.04 -12.14 -2.75
N GLY A 5 -7.33 -11.80 -2.84
CA GLY A 5 -7.85 -10.49 -3.26
C GLY A 5 -8.88 -10.66 -4.38
N GLY A 6 -10.10 -10.17 -4.17
CA GLY A 6 -11.21 -10.27 -5.14
C GLY A 6 -12.25 -9.19 -4.92
N ALA A 7 -11.78 -8.04 -4.46
CA ALA A 7 -12.47 -6.78 -4.47
C ALA A 7 -12.80 -6.33 -5.91
N ASP A 8 -13.77 -5.43 -6.08
CA ASP A 8 -13.95 -4.64 -7.32
C ASP A 8 -12.86 -3.56 -7.41
N ILE A 9 -11.62 -4.02 -7.16
CA ILE A 9 -10.38 -3.33 -7.41
C ILE A 9 -9.99 -3.85 -8.78
N CYS A 10 -9.82 -2.97 -9.76
CA CYS A 10 -9.17 -3.33 -11.02
C CYS A 10 -7.79 -3.91 -10.67
N ARG A 11 -7.69 -5.23 -10.53
CA ARG A 11 -6.40 -5.92 -10.53
C ARG A 11 -5.87 -5.69 -11.92
N ASN A 12 -4.94 -4.76 -12.00
CA ASN A 12 -4.08 -4.57 -13.16
C ASN A 12 -3.18 -5.81 -13.27
N LEU A 13 -3.74 -6.98 -13.61
CA LEU A 13 -3.01 -8.03 -14.30
C LEU A 13 -2.73 -7.46 -15.69
N LEU A 14 -1.76 -6.55 -15.75
CA LEU A 14 -1.27 -5.99 -17.00
C LEU A 14 -0.48 -7.11 -17.63
N ASP A 15 -1.10 -7.75 -18.64
CA ASP A 15 -0.58 -8.64 -19.69
C ASP A 15 0.62 -9.55 -19.39
N PHE A 16 0.60 -10.78 -19.92
CA PHE A 16 1.82 -11.60 -19.98
C PHE A 16 2.85 -10.87 -20.85
N PHE A 17 4.06 -10.66 -20.33
CA PHE A 17 5.10 -9.98 -21.12
C PHE A 17 5.96 -10.98 -21.88
N ASP A 18 6.28 -12.13 -21.29
CA ASP A 18 7.15 -13.12 -21.91
C ASP A 18 7.05 -14.52 -21.27
N MET A 19 7.43 -15.54 -22.03
CA MET A 19 7.63 -16.90 -21.57
C MET A 19 8.89 -17.48 -22.23
N THR A 20 9.81 -17.96 -21.42
CA THR A 20 11.07 -18.55 -21.89
C THR A 20 11.35 -19.89 -21.20
N VAL A 21 12.45 -20.51 -21.60
CA VAL A 21 12.89 -21.81 -21.10
C VAL A 21 14.35 -21.68 -20.66
N ASP A 22 14.65 -22.15 -19.46
CA ASP A 22 16.03 -22.14 -18.98
C ASP A 22 16.88 -23.26 -19.64
N LYS A 23 18.18 -23.27 -19.35
CA LYS A 23 19.11 -24.29 -19.89
C LYS A 23 18.79 -25.74 -19.52
N GLN A 24 17.86 -25.98 -18.60
CA GLN A 24 17.42 -27.30 -18.14
C GLN A 24 16.03 -27.66 -18.66
N GLY A 25 15.39 -26.80 -19.46
CA GLY A 25 14.05 -27.05 -19.97
C GLY A 25 12.92 -26.63 -19.02
N ARG A 26 13.18 -25.85 -17.97
CA ARG A 26 12.13 -25.33 -17.09
C ARG A 26 11.47 -24.11 -17.72
N VAL A 27 10.15 -24.07 -17.68
CA VAL A 27 9.37 -22.90 -18.13
C VAL A 27 9.50 -21.77 -17.12
N GLU A 28 9.79 -20.57 -17.62
CA GLU A 28 9.79 -19.31 -16.88
C GLU A 28 8.77 -18.36 -17.52
N VAL A 29 7.91 -17.74 -16.71
CA VAL A 29 6.85 -16.83 -17.17
C VAL A 29 7.00 -15.50 -16.44
N GLY A 30 7.13 -14.42 -17.22
CA GLY A 30 7.11 -13.05 -16.71
C GLY A 30 5.70 -12.46 -16.76
N TYR A 31 5.23 -11.92 -15.64
CA TYR A 31 3.93 -11.26 -15.56
C TYR A 31 3.98 -10.10 -14.54
N VAL A 32 3.03 -9.17 -14.62
CA VAL A 32 2.86 -8.13 -13.59
C VAL A 32 1.78 -8.58 -12.62
N ASP A 33 2.14 -8.60 -11.34
CA ASP A 33 1.17 -8.76 -10.26
C ASP A 33 0.75 -7.35 -9.81
N GLY A 34 -0.51 -6.99 -10.06
CA GLY A 34 -1.13 -5.81 -9.48
C GLY A 34 -1.65 -6.12 -8.07
N CYS A 35 -1.75 -5.09 -7.21
CA CYS A 35 -2.19 -5.23 -5.82
C CYS A 35 -1.21 -6.08 -4.99
N THR A 36 -0.03 -5.52 -4.70
CA THR A 36 1.10 -6.29 -4.13
C THR A 36 1.50 -5.89 -2.72
N ASP A 37 0.84 -4.87 -2.16
CA ASP A 37 1.05 -4.46 -0.78
C ASP A 37 0.10 -5.17 0.20
N GLY A 38 0.46 -5.15 1.49
CA GLY A 38 -0.31 -5.80 2.54
C GLY A 38 -1.67 -5.17 2.81
N THR A 39 -1.97 -3.96 2.32
CA THR A 39 -3.31 -3.37 2.47
C THR A 39 -4.25 -3.93 1.39
N CYS A 40 -3.76 -4.00 0.16
CA CYS A 40 -4.51 -4.43 -1.01
C CYS A 40 -4.67 -5.96 -1.08
N VAL A 41 -3.58 -6.71 -0.92
CA VAL A 41 -3.59 -8.20 -0.94
C VAL A 41 -4.53 -8.76 0.12
N GLN A 42 -4.66 -8.03 1.23
CA GLN A 42 -5.45 -8.41 2.38
C GLN A 42 -6.86 -7.82 2.40
N ALA A 43 -7.23 -7.02 1.41
CA ALA A 43 -8.54 -6.40 1.32
C ALA A 43 -9.65 -7.45 1.14
N ALA A 44 -10.83 -7.16 1.69
CA ALA A 44 -11.99 -8.04 1.53
C ALA A 44 -12.42 -8.11 0.06
N LEU A 45 -13.10 -9.20 -0.32
CA LEU A 45 -13.67 -9.35 -1.67
C LEU A 45 -14.74 -8.29 -2.01
N THR A 46 -15.23 -7.56 -1.01
CA THR A 46 -16.22 -6.50 -1.18
C THR A 46 -15.60 -5.11 -1.23
N ALA A 47 -14.27 -5.00 -1.07
CA ALA A 47 -13.60 -3.71 -1.10
C ALA A 47 -13.76 -3.03 -2.46
N LYS A 48 -13.79 -1.70 -2.46
CA LYS A 48 -13.71 -0.86 -3.65
C LYS A 48 -12.44 -0.02 -3.63
N GLY A 49 -12.05 0.50 -4.79
CA GLY A 49 -10.88 1.38 -4.95
C GLY A 49 -9.76 0.69 -5.71
N ASN A 50 -8.55 1.24 -5.68
CA ASN A 50 -7.39 0.64 -6.31
C ASN A 50 -6.13 1.09 -5.58
N ALA A 51 -5.23 0.15 -5.26
CA ALA A 51 -3.98 0.47 -4.60
C ALA A 51 -2.92 1.07 -5.53
N TYR A 52 -3.09 0.90 -6.86
CA TYR A 52 -2.14 1.29 -7.91
C TYR A 52 -0.71 0.74 -7.70
N THR A 53 -0.58 -0.34 -6.93
CA THR A 53 0.68 -1.06 -6.73
C THR A 53 0.82 -2.18 -7.74
N ALA A 54 2.03 -2.37 -8.25
CA ALA A 54 2.35 -3.40 -9.23
C ALA A 54 3.81 -3.87 -9.05
N ARG A 55 4.05 -5.17 -9.25
CA ARG A 55 5.40 -5.75 -9.27
C ARG A 55 5.58 -6.61 -10.51
N GLY A 56 6.74 -6.51 -11.13
CA GLY A 56 7.18 -7.53 -12.07
C GLY A 56 7.47 -8.82 -11.31
N VAL A 57 6.91 -9.93 -11.76
CA VAL A 57 7.05 -11.25 -11.13
C VAL A 57 7.48 -12.26 -12.18
N ILE A 58 8.37 -13.17 -11.77
CA ILE A 58 8.76 -14.34 -12.54
C ILE A 58 8.22 -15.57 -11.84
N ALA A 59 7.37 -16.33 -12.53
CA ALA A 59 7.04 -17.70 -12.14
C ALA A 59 8.01 -18.66 -12.83
N ARG A 60 8.45 -19.69 -12.10
CA ARG A 60 9.28 -20.76 -12.65
C ARG A 60 8.66 -22.12 -12.36
N GLN A 61 8.85 -23.07 -13.26
CA GLN A 61 8.52 -24.46 -12.99
C GLN A 61 9.37 -24.99 -11.82
N SER A 62 8.71 -25.48 -10.78
CA SER A 62 9.34 -25.99 -9.56
C SER A 62 9.51 -27.50 -9.52
N SER A 63 8.58 -28.25 -10.14
CA SER A 63 8.59 -29.71 -10.20
C SER A 63 8.01 -30.26 -11.51
N GLY A 64 8.11 -31.58 -11.70
CA GLY A 64 7.57 -32.27 -12.88
C GLY A 64 8.56 -32.42 -14.02
N ARG A 65 8.04 -32.86 -15.18
CA ARG A 65 8.82 -33.04 -16.42
C ARG A 65 9.22 -31.69 -17.00
N ARG A 66 10.43 -31.61 -17.53
CA ARG A 66 10.99 -30.44 -18.21
C ARG A 66 10.78 -30.59 -19.72
N LEU A 67 10.95 -29.49 -20.45
CA LEU A 67 10.87 -29.50 -21.91
C LEU A 67 12.06 -30.23 -22.57
N ILE A 68 13.17 -30.39 -21.84
CA ILE A 68 14.34 -31.13 -22.29
C ILE A 68 14.41 -32.44 -21.50
N ALA A 69 14.09 -33.55 -22.16
CA ALA A 69 13.95 -34.86 -21.50
C ALA A 69 15.21 -35.36 -20.80
N SER A 70 16.41 -35.03 -21.29
CA SER A 70 17.68 -35.39 -20.63
C SER A 70 17.87 -34.73 -19.27
N PHE A 71 17.06 -33.70 -18.96
CA PHE A 71 17.06 -33.01 -17.69
C PHE A 71 15.82 -33.34 -16.84
N ASP A 72 14.96 -34.29 -17.23
CA ASP A 72 13.84 -34.73 -16.39
C ASP A 72 14.36 -35.25 -15.03
N PRO A 73 13.74 -34.86 -13.90
CA PRO A 73 14.08 -35.47 -12.62
C PRO A 73 13.69 -36.95 -12.61
N PRO A 74 14.39 -37.82 -11.85
CA PRO A 74 14.01 -39.22 -11.72
C PRO A 74 12.56 -39.37 -11.26
N ASN A 75 11.80 -40.22 -11.94
CA ASN A 75 10.38 -40.45 -11.71
C ASN A 75 9.56 -39.14 -11.59
N PRO A 76 9.52 -38.31 -12.65
CA PRO A 76 9.11 -36.91 -12.57
C PRO A 76 7.64 -36.71 -12.19
N LEU A 77 6.80 -37.75 -12.33
CA LEU A 77 5.39 -37.73 -11.94
C LEU A 77 5.18 -37.99 -10.44
N HIS A 78 6.14 -38.63 -9.77
CA HIS A 78 6.04 -39.02 -8.35
C HIS A 78 7.11 -38.38 -7.47
N ALA A 79 8.05 -37.64 -8.06
CA ALA A 79 9.05 -36.88 -7.31
C ALA A 79 8.34 -35.89 -6.37
N LYS A 80 8.73 -35.94 -5.08
CA LYS A 80 8.29 -34.99 -4.06
C LYS A 80 9.46 -34.10 -3.68
N SER A 81 9.20 -32.85 -3.39
CA SER A 81 10.19 -31.91 -2.85
C SER A 81 9.66 -31.27 -1.57
N VAL A 82 10.54 -30.55 -0.87
CA VAL A 82 10.08 -29.57 0.11
C VAL A 82 9.19 -28.53 -0.58
N PRO A 83 8.28 -27.84 0.15
CA PRO A 83 7.45 -26.81 -0.42
C PRO A 83 8.26 -25.62 -0.97
N GLY A 84 7.70 -24.91 -1.94
CA GLY A 84 8.16 -23.58 -2.30
C GLY A 84 7.97 -22.59 -1.15
N MET A 85 8.81 -21.54 -1.08
CA MET A 85 8.58 -20.48 -0.11
C MET A 85 7.31 -19.70 -0.46
N PRO A 86 6.43 -19.42 0.52
CA PRO A 86 5.30 -18.54 0.27
C PRO A 86 5.75 -17.07 0.21
N SER A 87 5.04 -16.27 -0.58
CA SER A 87 5.18 -14.80 -0.57
C SER A 87 4.40 -14.26 0.62
N ILE A 88 5.02 -13.44 1.46
CA ILE A 88 4.41 -12.89 2.69
C ILE A 88 4.10 -11.40 2.53
N THR A 89 2.98 -10.98 3.12
CA THR A 89 2.62 -9.57 3.30
C THR A 89 2.26 -9.33 4.76
N GLN A 90 2.39 -8.07 5.20
CA GLN A 90 2.03 -7.67 6.56
C GLN A 90 1.21 -6.37 6.54
N ARG A 91 0.31 -6.24 7.52
CA ARG A 91 -0.36 -4.99 7.87
C ARG A 91 -0.30 -4.80 9.39
N ARG A 92 0.54 -3.88 9.84
CA ARG A 92 0.62 -3.45 11.24
C ARG A 92 -0.25 -2.22 11.48
N VAL A 93 -1.20 -2.35 12.40
CA VAL A 93 -2.06 -1.25 12.86
C VAL A 93 -2.06 -1.25 14.37
N GLY A 94 -1.57 -0.17 14.98
CA GLY A 94 -1.37 -0.12 16.42
C GLY A 94 -0.48 -1.26 16.92
N SER A 95 -0.99 -1.98 17.92
CA SER A 95 -0.31 -3.09 18.61
C SER A 95 -0.60 -4.47 18.01
N SER A 96 -1.06 -4.54 16.76
CA SER A 96 -1.41 -5.79 16.07
C SER A 96 -0.76 -5.87 14.69
N VAL A 97 -0.23 -7.04 14.36
CA VAL A 97 0.30 -7.34 13.01
C VAL A 97 -0.54 -8.44 12.36
N ARG A 98 -1.17 -8.15 11.23
CA ARG A 98 -1.81 -9.16 10.39
C ARG A 98 -0.86 -9.60 9.28
N LEU A 99 -0.54 -10.89 9.28
CA LEU A 99 0.19 -11.54 8.22
C LEU A 99 -0.79 -12.21 7.25
N ALA A 100 -0.45 -12.16 5.97
CA ALA A 100 -1.08 -12.98 4.94
C ALA A 100 0.01 -13.49 3.99
N TRP A 101 -0.19 -14.68 3.43
CA TRP A 101 0.77 -15.27 2.51
C TRP A 101 0.11 -16.03 1.37
N SER A 102 0.84 -16.16 0.25
CA SER A 102 0.41 -16.99 -0.87
C SER A 102 0.40 -18.46 -0.48
N GLU A 103 -0.48 -19.26 -1.07
CA GLU A 103 -0.34 -20.71 -1.00
C GLU A 103 1.04 -21.12 -1.53
N ALA A 104 1.75 -21.93 -0.75
CA ALA A 104 3.05 -22.45 -1.15
C ALA A 104 2.88 -23.51 -2.25
N ASP A 105 3.82 -23.53 -3.19
CA ASP A 105 3.95 -24.71 -4.05
C ASP A 105 4.18 -25.95 -3.19
N THR A 106 3.35 -26.96 -3.39
CA THR A 106 3.30 -28.17 -2.57
C THR A 106 4.50 -29.08 -2.79
N GLY A 107 5.20 -28.97 -3.94
CA GLY A 107 6.25 -29.91 -4.29
C GLY A 107 5.73 -31.34 -4.41
N ASN A 108 4.50 -31.51 -4.91
CA ASN A 108 3.80 -32.80 -5.03
C ASN A 108 3.55 -33.52 -3.69
N SER A 109 3.44 -32.75 -2.60
CA SER A 109 3.10 -33.25 -1.26
C SER A 109 2.33 -32.19 -0.48
N ASN A 110 1.14 -32.55 0.00
CA ASN A 110 0.24 -31.61 0.69
C ASN A 110 0.94 -30.87 1.83
N ILE A 111 0.68 -29.56 1.90
CA ILE A 111 1.14 -28.73 3.02
C ILE A 111 0.40 -29.18 4.29
N LYS A 112 1.16 -29.56 5.31
CA LYS A 112 0.65 -29.96 6.63
C LYS A 112 0.44 -28.75 7.53
N SER A 113 1.38 -27.82 7.52
CA SER A 113 1.36 -26.63 8.35
C SER A 113 2.16 -25.48 7.75
N TYR A 114 1.89 -24.28 8.25
CA TYR A 114 2.78 -23.13 8.11
C TYR A 114 3.34 -22.79 9.48
N GLN A 115 4.66 -22.60 9.56
CA GLN A 115 5.33 -22.08 10.74
C GLN A 115 5.50 -20.58 10.62
N ILE A 116 5.00 -19.83 11.61
CA ILE A 116 5.17 -18.38 11.70
C ILE A 116 6.35 -18.15 12.64
N TRP A 117 7.37 -17.47 12.15
CA TRP A 117 8.57 -17.10 12.90
C TRP A 117 8.57 -15.58 13.10
N ARG A 118 9.00 -15.12 14.28
CA ARG A 118 9.06 -13.70 14.63
C ARG A 118 10.33 -13.35 15.40
N GLY A 119 10.90 -12.18 15.14
CA GLY A 119 11.99 -11.57 15.91
C GLY A 119 11.82 -10.06 16.02
N THR A 120 12.67 -9.41 16.84
CA THR A 120 12.76 -7.94 16.94
C THR A 120 14.01 -7.38 16.29
N ALA A 121 14.78 -8.24 15.61
CA ALA A 121 15.94 -7.90 14.80
C ALA A 121 15.91 -8.76 13.52
N SER A 122 16.32 -8.18 12.39
CA SER A 122 16.39 -8.86 11.11
C SER A 122 17.31 -10.08 11.21
N GLY A 123 16.88 -11.23 10.68
CA GLY A 123 17.62 -12.48 10.72
C GLY A 123 17.61 -13.23 12.05
N ALA A 124 16.95 -12.71 13.09
CA ALA A 124 16.93 -13.28 14.44
C ALA A 124 15.54 -13.81 14.85
N GLU A 125 14.71 -14.23 13.90
CA GLU A 125 13.39 -14.78 14.18
C GLU A 125 13.46 -16.16 14.83
N THR A 126 12.58 -16.40 15.79
CA THR A 126 12.32 -17.71 16.39
C THR A 126 10.89 -18.15 16.09
N LEU A 127 10.60 -19.46 16.18
CA LEU A 127 9.26 -19.97 15.99
C LEU A 127 8.29 -19.31 16.98
N LEU A 128 7.28 -18.62 16.45
CA LEU A 128 6.21 -18.02 17.23
C LEU A 128 5.07 -19.02 17.40
N THR A 129 4.61 -19.61 16.29
CA THR A 129 3.51 -20.60 16.30
C THR A 129 3.46 -21.40 15.00
N SER A 130 2.60 -22.42 14.95
CA SER A 130 2.25 -23.16 13.73
C SER A 130 0.75 -23.14 13.50
N VAL A 131 0.34 -22.97 12.25
CA VAL A 131 -1.06 -23.02 11.81
C VAL A 131 -1.26 -24.16 10.81
N GLY A 132 -2.51 -24.58 10.61
CA GLY A 132 -2.85 -25.65 9.67
C GLY A 132 -2.48 -25.31 8.22
N GLY A 133 -2.15 -26.31 7.41
CA GLY A 133 -1.69 -26.13 6.02
C GLY A 133 -2.70 -25.53 5.04
N THR A 134 -3.96 -25.36 5.46
CA THR A 134 -5.01 -24.67 4.70
C THR A 134 -5.14 -23.19 5.07
N GLN A 135 -4.41 -22.71 6.09
CA GLN A 135 -4.45 -21.30 6.50
C GLN A 135 -3.44 -20.48 5.71
N THR A 136 -3.85 -19.27 5.34
CA THR A 136 -3.03 -18.29 4.61
C THR A 136 -2.94 -16.94 5.32
N THR A 137 -3.38 -16.86 6.58
CA THR A 137 -3.35 -15.63 7.37
C THR A 137 -3.08 -15.93 8.84
N TYR A 138 -2.51 -14.95 9.56
CA TYR A 138 -2.29 -15.02 11.01
C TYR A 138 -2.33 -13.60 11.61
N ASN A 139 -3.00 -13.44 12.75
CA ASN A 139 -3.02 -12.19 13.50
C ASN A 139 -2.11 -12.33 14.74
N ASP A 140 -1.01 -11.59 14.76
CA ASP A 140 -0.18 -11.46 15.95
C ASP A 140 -0.67 -10.30 16.81
N LEU A 141 -1.43 -10.64 17.86
CA LEU A 141 -1.93 -9.70 18.86
C LEU A 141 -0.93 -9.45 20.01
N THR A 142 0.22 -10.11 19.97
CA THR A 142 1.26 -10.02 21.01
C THR A 142 2.39 -9.06 20.64
N ALA A 143 2.39 -8.55 19.41
CA ALA A 143 3.33 -7.55 18.88
C ALA A 143 3.04 -6.12 19.40
N THR A 144 3.00 -5.98 20.73
CA THR A 144 2.46 -4.80 21.42
C THR A 144 3.44 -3.64 21.61
N ASP A 145 4.76 -3.89 21.50
CA ASP A 145 5.78 -2.85 21.68
C ASP A 145 5.88 -1.99 20.41
N ILE A 146 5.35 -0.77 20.50
CA ILE A 146 5.33 0.21 19.41
C ILE A 146 6.71 0.82 19.11
N THR A 147 7.71 0.58 19.97
CA THR A 147 9.09 1.06 19.74
C THR A 147 9.93 0.10 18.89
N LYS A 148 9.43 -1.11 18.63
CA LYS A 148 10.14 -2.15 17.90
C LYS A 148 9.64 -2.28 16.48
N THR A 149 10.56 -2.59 15.57
CA THR A 149 10.23 -3.27 14.31
C THR A 149 10.23 -4.77 14.58
N TYR A 150 9.12 -5.43 14.28
CA TYR A 150 9.06 -6.88 14.27
C TYR A 150 9.42 -7.41 12.88
N TYR A 151 10.08 -8.55 12.84
CA TYR A 151 10.45 -9.24 11.60
C TYR A 151 9.79 -10.59 11.59
N TYR A 152 9.21 -10.99 10.45
CA TYR A 152 8.45 -12.22 10.31
C TYR A 152 8.94 -13.05 9.13
N LYS A 153 8.90 -14.37 9.29
CA LYS A 153 9.02 -15.37 8.23
C LYS A 153 7.86 -16.34 8.31
N VAL A 154 7.42 -16.85 7.16
CA VAL A 154 6.41 -17.92 7.11
C VAL A 154 6.97 -19.07 6.29
N LEU A 155 7.14 -20.24 6.91
CA LEU A 155 7.71 -21.42 6.27
C LEU A 155 6.62 -22.47 6.09
N ALA A 156 6.46 -22.98 4.87
CA ALA A 156 5.53 -24.06 4.56
C ALA A 156 6.18 -25.42 4.88
N VAL A 157 5.39 -26.35 5.41
CA VAL A 157 5.88 -27.67 5.84
C VAL A 157 5.03 -28.77 5.21
N ASN A 158 5.67 -29.73 4.52
CA ASN A 158 5.02 -30.95 4.01
C ASN A 158 5.70 -32.21 4.59
N SER A 159 5.45 -33.39 4.02
CA SER A 159 6.09 -34.63 4.51
C SER A 159 7.58 -34.75 4.18
N VAL A 160 8.09 -33.98 3.23
CA VAL A 160 9.50 -33.98 2.84
C VAL A 160 10.32 -33.04 3.72
N GLY A 161 9.76 -31.89 4.08
CA GLY A 161 10.44 -30.93 4.95
C GLY A 161 9.83 -29.53 4.88
N MET A 162 10.68 -28.54 5.15
CA MET A 162 10.30 -27.12 5.23
C MET A 162 10.77 -26.35 4.00
N SER A 163 10.01 -25.33 3.60
CA SER A 163 10.44 -24.37 2.58
C SER A 163 11.68 -23.59 3.01
N CYS A 164 12.36 -22.94 2.06
CA CYS A 164 13.42 -21.98 2.41
C CYS A 164 12.85 -20.76 3.17
N ALA A 165 13.71 -20.13 3.98
CA ALA A 165 13.35 -19.06 4.91
C ALA A 165 13.66 -17.64 4.37
N ASN A 166 13.93 -17.49 3.07
CA ASN A 166 14.35 -16.23 2.46
C ASN A 166 13.15 -15.36 2.06
N ASN A 167 12.21 -15.19 2.98
CA ASN A 167 10.98 -14.42 2.82
C ASN A 167 10.69 -13.57 4.06
N GLU A 168 11.74 -13.00 4.66
CA GLU A 168 11.61 -12.10 5.80
C GLU A 168 10.87 -10.82 5.41
N ILE A 169 9.95 -10.36 6.27
CA ILE A 169 9.28 -9.07 6.13
C ILE A 169 9.33 -8.28 7.44
N ALA A 170 9.64 -6.99 7.33
CA ALA A 170 9.61 -6.05 8.44
C ALA A 170 8.19 -5.48 8.66
N ALA A 171 7.79 -5.36 9.92
CA ALA A 171 6.56 -4.75 10.39
C ALA A 171 6.89 -3.60 11.37
N PRO A 172 7.38 -2.46 10.86
CA PRO A 172 7.65 -1.28 11.69
C PRO A 172 6.36 -0.71 12.25
N TYR A 173 6.42 -0.07 13.42
CA TYR A 173 5.29 0.69 13.93
C TYR A 173 5.12 1.97 13.10
N ILE A 174 3.93 2.14 12.53
CA ILE A 174 3.60 3.27 11.65
C ILE A 174 2.40 4.07 12.17
N GLY A 175 1.95 3.82 13.40
CA GLY A 175 0.78 4.47 14.00
C GLY A 175 -0.46 3.58 14.05
N ASP A 176 -1.61 4.22 14.28
CA ASP A 176 -2.93 3.59 14.35
C ASP A 176 -3.99 4.41 13.59
N THR A 177 -5.19 3.87 13.47
CA THR A 177 -6.27 4.52 12.71
C THR A 177 -6.86 5.73 13.43
N CYS A 178 -6.62 5.93 14.72
CA CYS A 178 -7.15 7.07 15.46
C CYS A 178 -6.26 8.31 15.36
N SER A 179 -4.94 8.11 15.48
CA SER A 179 -3.95 9.19 15.46
C SER A 179 -3.28 9.38 14.10
N GLY A 180 -3.40 8.39 13.21
CA GLY A 180 -2.89 8.41 11.85
C GLY A 180 -1.88 7.29 11.61
N LEU A 181 -2.12 6.50 10.57
CA LEU A 181 -1.20 5.52 10.00
C LEU A 181 -0.33 6.21 8.97
N ILE A 182 0.99 6.21 9.17
CA ILE A 182 1.96 6.76 8.23
C ILE A 182 1.93 5.92 6.95
N LEU A 183 1.55 6.56 5.85
CA LEU A 183 1.46 5.93 4.53
C LEU A 183 2.75 6.09 3.75
N GLN A 184 3.41 7.24 3.89
CA GLN A 184 4.68 7.54 3.27
C GLN A 184 5.50 8.43 4.20
N ARG A 185 6.82 8.23 4.18
CA ARG A 185 7.79 9.02 4.92
C ARG A 185 9.04 9.17 4.07
N THR A 186 9.68 10.32 4.12
CA THR A 186 10.99 10.53 3.50
C THR A 186 12.03 9.62 4.20
N PRO A 187 12.62 8.63 3.51
CA PRO A 187 13.51 7.68 4.16
C PRO A 187 14.87 8.31 4.53
N PRO A 188 15.50 7.93 5.65
CA PRO A 188 16.89 8.28 5.93
C PRO A 188 17.81 7.74 4.81
N GLY A 189 18.75 8.55 4.32
CA GLY A 189 19.70 8.15 3.27
C GLY A 189 19.18 8.25 1.84
N HIS A 190 18.00 8.83 1.60
CA HIS A 190 17.51 9.07 0.24
C HIS A 190 18.53 9.90 -0.57
N PRO A 191 18.75 9.66 -1.88
CA PRO A 191 19.69 10.44 -2.69
C PRO A 191 19.46 11.96 -2.70
N GLU A 192 18.27 12.41 -2.30
CA GLU A 192 17.89 13.82 -2.15
C GLU A 192 17.99 14.33 -0.71
N GLN A 193 18.31 13.48 0.27
CA GLN A 193 18.66 13.86 1.64
C GLN A 193 19.84 14.86 1.71
N PRO A 194 20.84 14.86 0.80
CA PRO A 194 21.86 15.91 0.73
C PRO A 194 21.32 17.31 0.38
N LEU A 195 20.08 17.41 -0.13
CA LEU A 195 19.35 18.66 -0.35
C LEU A 195 18.44 19.04 0.83
N GLN A 196 18.46 18.29 1.95
CA GLN A 196 17.83 18.73 3.19
C GLN A 196 18.41 20.10 3.58
N GLY A 197 17.54 21.13 3.56
CA GLY A 197 17.91 22.52 3.82
C GLY A 197 17.88 23.45 2.59
N THR A 198 17.72 22.95 1.36
CA THR A 198 17.51 23.82 0.18
C THR A 198 16.05 24.17 -0.07
N ALA A 199 15.12 23.33 0.39
CA ALA A 199 13.71 23.66 0.39
C ALA A 199 13.31 24.37 1.69
N PRO A 200 12.41 25.36 1.65
CA PRO A 200 11.87 25.98 2.86
C PRO A 200 11.31 24.91 3.80
N ALA A 201 11.60 25.01 5.11
CA ALA A 201 11.14 24.05 6.12
C ALA A 201 9.60 23.90 6.15
N SER A 202 8.88 24.94 5.75
CA SER A 202 7.43 24.94 5.60
C SER A 202 6.91 24.11 4.44
N LEU A 203 7.75 23.73 3.48
CA LEU A 203 7.37 22.99 2.28
C LEU A 203 7.92 21.56 2.29
N ALA A 204 8.99 21.31 3.06
CA ALA A 204 9.62 19.99 3.12
C ALA A 204 8.77 18.98 3.88
N ILE A 205 8.13 18.05 3.15
CA ILE A 205 7.30 16.98 3.73
C ILE A 205 8.19 15.89 4.38
N ASP A 206 8.01 15.69 5.69
CA ASP A 206 8.62 14.60 6.44
C ASP A 206 7.82 13.29 6.25
N TYR A 207 6.50 13.36 6.41
CA TYR A 207 5.59 12.23 6.19
C TYR A 207 4.14 12.65 5.94
N ILE A 208 3.36 11.72 5.40
CA ILE A 208 1.90 11.79 5.40
C ILE A 208 1.29 10.58 6.11
N ALA A 209 0.14 10.79 6.73
CA ALA A 209 -0.62 9.75 7.40
C ALA A 209 -2.12 9.87 7.13
N ALA A 210 -2.83 8.77 7.28
CA ALA A 210 -4.29 8.71 7.20
C ALA A 210 -4.89 7.97 8.40
N GLY A 211 -6.08 8.36 8.81
CA GLY A 211 -6.83 7.77 9.90
C GLY A 211 -8.30 8.13 9.86
N GLU A 212 -9.03 7.67 10.86
CA GLU A 212 -10.46 7.80 11.03
C GLU A 212 -10.76 8.03 12.52
N PRO A 213 -10.88 9.31 12.96
CA PRO A 213 -11.09 9.64 14.36
C PRO A 213 -12.35 8.93 14.92
N PRO A 214 -12.27 8.28 16.10
CA PRO A 214 -13.39 7.52 16.67
C PRO A 214 -14.64 8.36 16.89
N GLY A 215 -15.81 7.76 16.69
CA GLY A 215 -17.10 8.42 16.94
C GLY A 215 -17.44 9.55 15.97
N THR A 216 -16.69 9.66 14.86
CA THR A 216 -16.97 10.60 13.77
C THR A 216 -17.35 9.84 12.50
N SER A 217 -17.67 10.56 11.42
CA SER A 217 -17.80 10.01 10.05
C SER A 217 -16.76 10.61 9.11
N ASN A 218 -15.58 10.93 9.67
CA ASN A 218 -14.54 11.67 8.97
C ASN A 218 -13.33 10.79 8.67
N LEU A 219 -12.72 11.04 7.52
CA LEU A 219 -11.31 10.75 7.30
C LEU A 219 -10.48 11.84 7.97
N MET A 220 -9.29 11.46 8.42
CA MET A 220 -8.25 12.38 8.87
C MET A 220 -7.00 12.12 8.06
N PHE A 221 -6.43 13.17 7.50
CA PHE A 221 -5.10 13.13 6.91
C PHE A 221 -4.17 14.03 7.72
N LYS A 222 -2.93 13.59 7.88
CA LYS A 222 -1.86 14.41 8.44
C LYS A 222 -0.76 14.58 7.41
N MET A 223 -0.28 15.81 7.27
CA MET A 223 0.97 16.11 6.63
C MET A 223 1.89 16.70 7.69
N LYS A 224 3.08 16.11 7.88
CA LYS A 224 4.14 16.75 8.65
C LYS A 224 5.11 17.36 7.65
N VAL A 225 5.20 18.68 7.64
CA VAL A 225 6.35 19.37 7.07
C VAL A 225 7.37 19.66 8.17
N THR A 226 8.60 20.03 7.84
CA THR A 226 9.65 20.24 8.84
C THR A 226 9.26 21.27 9.90
N ASP A 227 8.73 22.44 9.52
CA ASP A 227 8.34 23.51 10.45
C ASP A 227 7.28 24.46 9.86
N LEU A 228 6.31 24.93 10.66
CA LEU A 228 5.31 25.93 10.26
C LEU A 228 5.23 27.11 11.25
N SER A 229 6.33 27.40 11.97
CA SER A 229 6.40 28.58 12.84
C SER A 229 6.26 29.90 12.05
N SER A 230 6.63 29.87 10.77
CA SER A 230 6.40 30.92 9.78
C SER A 230 5.73 30.32 8.56
N VAL A 231 4.46 30.65 8.32
CA VAL A 231 3.69 30.14 7.18
C VAL A 231 3.84 31.11 5.99
N PRO A 232 4.38 30.66 4.84
CA PRO A 232 4.52 31.54 3.67
C PRO A 232 3.16 31.93 3.09
N PRO A 233 2.97 33.17 2.60
CA PRO A 233 1.79 33.52 1.80
C PRO A 233 1.79 32.78 0.47
N ASN A 234 0.66 32.77 -0.24
CA ASN A 234 0.54 32.21 -1.59
C ASN A 234 1.06 30.77 -1.68
N SER A 235 0.72 29.94 -0.71
CA SER A 235 1.25 28.57 -0.61
C SER A 235 0.12 27.57 -0.41
N ARG A 236 0.35 26.32 -0.82
CA ARG A 236 -0.61 25.21 -0.70
C ARG A 236 0.08 23.97 -0.16
N TRP A 237 -0.67 23.19 0.59
CA TRP A 237 -0.29 21.87 1.09
C TRP A 237 -1.46 20.93 0.78
N ARG A 238 -1.20 19.88 0.01
CA ARG A 238 -2.22 18.99 -0.56
C ARG A 238 -1.94 17.55 -0.20
N ILE A 239 -2.94 16.87 0.30
CA ILE A 239 -3.04 15.42 0.26
C ILE A 239 -3.97 15.07 -0.89
N VAL A 240 -3.50 14.25 -1.83
CA VAL A 240 -4.20 13.85 -3.05
C VAL A 240 -4.30 12.33 -3.07
N TRP A 241 -5.44 11.78 -3.49
CA TRP A 241 -5.61 10.34 -3.66
C TRP A 241 -6.55 10.02 -4.83
N ASN A 242 -6.33 8.85 -5.43
CA ASN A 242 -7.13 8.41 -6.56
C ASN A 242 -8.50 7.91 -6.08
N SER A 243 -9.56 8.31 -6.80
CA SER A 243 -10.91 7.85 -6.53
C SER A 243 -11.82 8.08 -7.73
N TYR A 244 -12.42 7.01 -8.27
CA TYR A 244 -13.43 7.14 -9.34
C TYR A 244 -14.66 7.93 -8.89
N ALA A 245 -14.93 8.02 -7.58
CA ALA A 245 -16.02 8.85 -7.07
C ALA A 245 -15.77 10.35 -7.30
N ALA A 246 -14.56 10.78 -7.65
CA ALA A 246 -14.30 12.16 -8.07
C ALA A 246 -15.12 12.53 -9.33
N GLN A 247 -15.40 11.56 -10.21
CA GLN A 247 -16.14 11.78 -11.46
C GLN A 247 -17.60 12.20 -11.24
N SER A 248 -18.18 11.93 -10.06
CA SER A 248 -19.52 12.42 -9.74
C SER A 248 -19.56 13.91 -9.38
N PHE A 249 -18.41 14.53 -9.11
CA PHE A 249 -18.27 15.95 -8.80
C PHE A 249 -17.73 16.74 -9.99
N ASP A 250 -16.76 16.14 -10.70
CA ASP A 250 -16.17 16.68 -11.92
C ASP A 250 -15.93 15.51 -12.89
N PRO A 251 -16.64 15.42 -14.03
CA PRO A 251 -16.53 14.28 -14.95
C PRO A 251 -15.12 14.00 -15.47
N ALA A 252 -14.23 15.00 -15.47
CA ALA A 252 -12.84 14.86 -15.89
C ALA A 252 -11.90 14.48 -14.75
N ALA A 253 -12.38 14.50 -13.50
CA ALA A 253 -11.55 14.24 -12.34
C ALA A 253 -11.24 12.76 -12.14
N GLU A 254 -10.03 12.50 -11.69
CA GLU A 254 -9.53 11.15 -11.38
C GLU A 254 -9.15 11.03 -9.89
N GLN A 255 -9.07 12.16 -9.19
CA GLN A 255 -8.54 12.26 -7.84
C GLN A 255 -9.36 13.25 -6.99
N PHE A 256 -9.33 13.05 -5.69
CA PHE A 256 -9.68 14.08 -4.71
C PHE A 256 -8.41 14.69 -4.13
N TYR A 257 -8.52 15.91 -3.64
CA TYR A 257 -7.54 16.51 -2.74
C TYR A 257 -8.20 17.07 -1.48
N ALA A 258 -7.43 17.14 -0.41
CA ALA A 258 -7.71 17.92 0.78
C ALA A 258 -6.45 18.70 1.14
N GLY A 259 -6.58 19.93 1.64
CA GLY A 259 -5.39 20.75 1.84
C GLY A 259 -5.57 22.00 2.67
N MET A 260 -4.41 22.55 3.03
CA MET A 260 -4.25 23.89 3.60
C MET A 260 -3.80 24.83 2.48
N ARG A 261 -4.22 26.09 2.52
CA ARG A 261 -3.77 27.15 1.62
C ARG A 261 -3.54 28.45 2.38
N THR A 262 -2.60 29.27 1.93
CA THR A 262 -2.49 30.68 2.29
C THR A 262 -2.78 31.60 1.10
N ASP A 263 -3.47 32.70 1.36
CA ASP A 263 -3.64 33.78 0.38
C ASP A 263 -2.41 34.71 0.33
N GLN A 264 -2.50 35.80 -0.44
CA GLN A 264 -1.43 36.79 -0.57
C GLN A 264 -1.07 37.49 0.75
N ASN A 265 -2.00 37.54 1.70
CA ASN A 265 -1.81 38.11 3.02
C ASN A 265 -1.33 37.07 4.06
N GLY A 266 -1.17 35.81 3.66
CA GLY A 266 -0.83 34.72 4.57
C GLY A 266 -2.02 34.16 5.34
N THR A 267 -3.26 34.54 5.00
CA THR A 267 -4.47 34.02 5.66
C THR A 267 -4.63 32.55 5.34
N VAL A 268 -4.67 31.71 6.39
CA VAL A 268 -4.79 30.26 6.26
C VAL A 268 -6.26 29.85 6.07
N THR A 269 -6.51 29.00 5.08
CA THR A 269 -7.79 28.30 4.88
C THR A 269 -7.57 26.81 4.63
N PHE A 270 -8.62 26.02 4.84
CA PHE A 270 -8.62 24.58 4.60
C PHE A 270 -9.77 24.20 3.68
N GLU A 271 -9.48 23.39 2.68
CA GLU A 271 -10.42 23.06 1.61
C GLU A 271 -10.21 21.64 1.08
N TYR A 272 -11.22 21.14 0.38
CA TYR A 272 -11.13 19.93 -0.42
C TYR A 272 -11.73 20.18 -1.81
N GLY A 273 -11.35 19.31 -2.74
CA GLY A 273 -11.82 19.40 -4.11
C GLY A 273 -11.40 18.21 -4.96
N THR A 274 -11.53 18.34 -6.27
CA THR A 274 -11.11 17.33 -7.25
C THR A 274 -9.85 17.77 -8.00
N VAL A 275 -9.14 16.80 -8.56
CA VAL A 275 -8.05 17.03 -9.50
C VAL A 275 -8.34 16.29 -10.80
N ALA A 276 -8.26 17.03 -11.91
CA ALA A 276 -8.41 16.50 -13.27
C ALA A 276 -7.14 16.79 -14.07
N THR A 277 -6.71 15.85 -14.92
CA THR A 277 -5.63 16.09 -15.88
C THR A 277 -6.23 16.12 -17.28
N ALA A 278 -6.34 17.31 -17.88
CA ALA A 278 -6.84 17.40 -19.24
C ALA A 278 -5.82 16.77 -20.22
N VAL A 279 -6.22 15.76 -20.98
CA VAL A 279 -5.39 15.23 -22.09
C VAL A 279 -5.90 15.83 -23.39
N VAL A 280 -5.09 16.68 -24.03
CA VAL A 280 -5.40 17.25 -25.35
C VAL A 280 -4.42 16.65 -26.36
N GLY A 281 -4.84 15.58 -27.04
CA GLY A 281 -4.00 14.85 -28.00
C GLY A 281 -2.96 13.94 -27.32
N LEU A 282 -1.69 14.00 -27.76
CA LEU A 282 -0.57 13.22 -27.18
C LEU A 282 0.15 13.93 -26.02
N VAL A 283 -0.29 15.14 -25.66
CA VAL A 283 0.29 15.94 -24.59
C VAL A 283 -0.56 15.76 -23.34
N ILE A 284 0.04 15.23 -22.28
CA ILE A 284 -0.57 15.21 -20.95
C ILE A 284 -0.62 16.66 -20.46
N GLY A 285 -1.82 17.20 -20.25
CA GLY A 285 -2.00 18.58 -19.78
C GLY A 285 -1.61 18.76 -18.31
N VAL A 286 -1.68 20.00 -17.86
CA VAL A 286 -1.40 20.37 -16.48
C VAL A 286 -2.56 19.89 -15.58
N PRO A 287 -2.30 19.20 -14.46
CA PRO A 287 -3.35 18.88 -13.49
C PRO A 287 -4.02 20.15 -12.96
N THR A 288 -5.34 20.17 -12.93
CA THR A 288 -6.15 21.31 -12.46
C THR A 288 -6.90 20.93 -11.19
N GLU A 289 -6.80 21.78 -10.16
CA GLU A 289 -7.56 21.65 -8.92
C GLU A 289 -8.90 22.39 -9.04
N THR A 290 -10.00 21.72 -8.71
CA THR A 290 -11.33 22.32 -8.62
C THR A 290 -11.80 22.29 -7.16
N PRO A 291 -11.79 23.41 -6.41
CA PRO A 291 -12.26 23.44 -5.03
C PRO A 291 -13.76 23.18 -4.95
N ILE A 292 -14.18 22.37 -3.96
CA ILE A 292 -15.58 22.02 -3.72
C ILE A 292 -16.09 22.67 -2.42
N GLY A 293 -15.31 22.63 -1.34
CA GLY A 293 -15.77 23.17 -0.06
C GLY A 293 -14.70 23.28 1.02
N ALA A 294 -15.07 23.93 2.12
CA ALA A 294 -14.20 24.16 3.26
C ALA A 294 -14.10 22.95 4.20
N LEU A 295 -13.00 22.85 4.95
CA LEU A 295 -12.75 21.82 5.97
C LEU A 295 -12.59 22.44 7.37
N PRO A 296 -13.68 22.90 8.02
CA PRO A 296 -13.60 23.68 9.27
C PRO A 296 -13.05 22.91 10.48
N GLY A 297 -13.01 21.58 10.45
CA GLY A 297 -12.39 20.76 11.49
C GLY A 297 -10.87 20.59 11.35
N SER A 298 -10.26 21.21 10.34
CA SER A 298 -8.83 21.11 10.04
C SER A 298 -8.03 22.16 10.78
N SER A 299 -6.75 21.89 11.01
CA SER A 299 -5.85 22.77 11.75
C SER A 299 -4.39 22.54 11.34
N PHE A 300 -3.51 23.44 11.78
CA PHE A 300 -2.07 23.24 11.72
C PHE A 300 -1.42 23.68 13.04
N ASN A 301 -0.22 23.17 13.31
CA ASN A 301 0.60 23.53 14.44
C ASN A 301 1.94 24.11 13.96
N ALA A 302 2.56 24.96 14.78
CA ALA A 302 3.87 25.54 14.48
C ALA A 302 4.97 24.48 14.28
N ASP A 303 4.81 23.29 14.84
CA ASP A 303 5.72 22.16 14.66
C ASP A 303 5.73 21.58 13.22
N GLY A 304 4.92 22.11 12.30
CA GLY A 304 4.82 21.64 10.93
C GLY A 304 3.73 20.60 10.70
N THR A 305 2.95 20.23 11.71
CA THR A 305 1.85 19.28 11.57
C THR A 305 0.59 19.97 11.05
N ILE A 306 0.13 19.57 9.87
CA ILE A 306 -1.17 19.93 9.29
C ILE A 306 -2.10 18.73 9.48
N THR A 307 -3.27 18.94 10.08
CA THR A 307 -4.32 17.94 10.24
C THR A 307 -5.56 18.34 9.45
N LEU A 308 -5.92 17.53 8.47
CA LEU A 308 -7.07 17.72 7.60
C LEU A 308 -8.18 16.75 8.01
N VAL A 309 -9.36 17.29 8.33
CA VAL A 309 -10.53 16.49 8.71
C VAL A 309 -11.56 16.56 7.60
N VAL A 310 -11.76 15.45 6.90
CA VAL A 310 -12.57 15.36 5.68
C VAL A 310 -13.80 14.49 5.93
N PRO A 311 -15.03 15.02 5.84
CA PRO A 311 -16.24 14.20 5.93
C PRO A 311 -16.25 13.14 4.83
N LYS A 312 -16.49 11.86 5.16
CA LYS A 312 -16.55 10.79 4.15
C LYS A 312 -17.59 11.08 3.08
N SER A 313 -18.74 11.63 3.46
CA SER A 313 -19.81 12.03 2.55
C SER A 313 -19.39 13.06 1.50
N ALA A 314 -18.33 13.84 1.76
CA ALA A 314 -17.81 14.83 0.84
C ALA A 314 -16.90 14.23 -0.25
N VAL A 315 -16.46 12.98 -0.09
CA VAL A 315 -15.44 12.35 -0.95
C VAL A 315 -15.83 10.93 -1.38
N GLY A 316 -17.08 10.79 -1.83
CA GLY A 316 -17.59 9.52 -2.37
C GLY A 316 -18.06 8.51 -1.33
N ASN A 317 -18.13 8.89 -0.05
CA ASN A 317 -18.63 8.09 1.06
C ASN A 317 -17.99 6.69 1.17
N PRO A 318 -16.65 6.60 1.28
CA PRO A 318 -15.96 5.31 1.34
C PRO A 318 -16.37 4.50 2.58
N GLN A 319 -16.56 3.21 2.39
CA GLN A 319 -17.05 2.26 3.39
C GLN A 319 -15.91 1.45 4.01
N PRO A 320 -16.10 0.88 5.21
CA PRO A 320 -15.12 -0.03 5.81
C PRO A 320 -14.75 -1.17 4.84
N GLY A 321 -13.45 -1.38 4.64
CA GLY A 321 -12.89 -2.31 3.66
C GLY A 321 -12.44 -1.63 2.36
N ASP A 322 -12.96 -0.46 2.00
CA ASP A 322 -12.53 0.27 0.80
C ASP A 322 -11.08 0.76 0.91
N LEU A 323 -10.46 0.96 -0.24
CA LEU A 323 -9.08 1.43 -0.36
C LEU A 323 -9.01 2.84 -0.91
N LEU A 324 -8.28 3.70 -0.20
CA LEU A 324 -7.78 4.97 -0.72
C LEU A 324 -6.36 4.72 -1.21
N GLY A 325 -6.16 4.60 -2.52
CA GLY A 325 -4.85 4.33 -3.09
C GLY A 325 -4.18 5.55 -3.69
N ALA A 326 -2.88 5.41 -3.92
CA ALA A 326 -2.01 6.50 -4.37
C ALA A 326 -2.21 7.79 -3.56
N VAL A 327 -2.32 7.66 -2.23
CA VAL A 327 -2.38 8.81 -1.32
C VAL A 327 -1.00 9.46 -1.30
N ASN A 328 -0.94 10.76 -1.63
CA ASN A 328 0.30 11.50 -1.76
C ASN A 328 0.19 12.91 -1.19
N GLY A 329 1.27 13.41 -0.60
CA GLY A 329 1.45 14.79 -0.20
C GLY A 329 2.11 15.60 -1.31
N ARG A 330 1.75 16.87 -1.44
CA ARG A 330 2.40 17.88 -2.27
C ARG A 330 2.33 19.23 -1.56
N THR A 331 3.34 20.07 -1.68
CA THR A 331 3.23 21.48 -1.30
C THR A 331 3.48 22.36 -2.54
N PHE A 332 3.25 23.66 -2.41
CA PHE A 332 3.42 24.65 -3.48
C PHE A 332 3.65 26.01 -2.81
N THR A 333 4.38 26.90 -3.47
CA THR A 333 4.60 28.28 -3.03
C THR A 333 4.63 29.24 -4.22
N GLY A 334 4.33 30.52 -3.97
CA GLY A 334 4.32 31.56 -5.00
C GLY A 334 3.06 31.57 -5.87
N ASP A 335 1.96 30.97 -5.41
CA ASP A 335 0.68 30.97 -6.14
C ASP A 335 0.11 32.39 -6.32
N THR A 336 -0.01 32.84 -7.55
CA THR A 336 -0.73 34.06 -7.96
C THR A 336 -1.99 33.69 -8.75
N SER A 337 -2.86 34.66 -9.05
CA SER A 337 -4.02 34.47 -9.94
C SER A 337 -3.62 33.97 -11.34
N GLU A 338 -2.42 34.32 -11.80
CA GLU A 338 -1.87 33.97 -13.12
C GLU A 338 -1.12 32.63 -13.11
N THR A 339 -0.55 32.23 -11.98
CA THR A 339 0.23 30.99 -11.81
C THR A 339 -0.57 29.84 -11.20
N GLN A 340 -1.91 29.98 -11.13
CA GLN A 340 -2.80 28.86 -10.75
C GLN A 340 -2.67 27.63 -11.67
N ASN A 341 -2.03 27.79 -12.83
CA ASN A 341 -1.59 26.71 -13.71
C ASN A 341 -0.22 26.18 -13.26
N LEU A 342 -0.27 25.16 -12.41
CA LEU A 342 0.85 24.50 -11.73
C LEU A 342 2.05 24.17 -12.62
N GLU A 343 3.12 24.98 -12.57
CA GLU A 343 4.46 24.41 -12.72
C GLU A 343 4.71 23.55 -11.49
N ARG A 344 4.93 22.24 -11.72
CA ARG A 344 5.53 21.36 -10.72
C ARG A 344 6.71 22.11 -10.12
N SER A 345 6.84 22.15 -8.79
CA SER A 345 8.16 22.37 -8.22
C SER A 345 9.07 21.28 -8.79
N THR A 346 9.98 21.67 -9.68
CA THR A 346 10.99 20.79 -10.27
C THR A 346 12.16 20.58 -9.30
N LEU A 347 12.13 21.27 -8.16
CA LEU A 347 13.01 21.08 -7.02
C LEU A 347 12.33 20.06 -6.09
N LEU A 348 12.83 18.82 -6.14
CA LEU A 348 12.29 17.57 -5.60
C LEU A 348 12.16 17.47 -4.07
N VAL A 349 11.61 18.49 -3.40
CA VAL A 349 11.28 18.43 -1.95
C VAL A 349 9.80 18.75 -1.74
N ASP A 350 8.96 18.41 -2.71
CA ASP A 350 7.60 18.94 -2.78
C ASP A 350 6.51 17.92 -3.18
N HIS A 351 6.84 16.63 -3.09
CA HIS A 351 5.85 15.58 -3.13
C HIS A 351 6.33 14.35 -2.36
N THR A 352 5.39 13.56 -1.85
CA THR A 352 5.71 12.19 -1.47
C THR A 352 5.79 11.31 -2.73
N PHE A 353 6.83 10.49 -2.80
CA PHE A 353 7.33 9.83 -4.00
C PHE A 353 6.26 9.03 -4.78
N VAL A 354 5.75 9.59 -5.90
CA VAL A 354 5.05 8.87 -6.98
C VAL A 354 5.56 9.43 -8.31
N LYS A 355 6.69 8.88 -8.77
CA LYS A 355 7.25 9.23 -10.08
C LYS A 355 6.43 8.54 -11.17
N GLY A 356 5.33 9.19 -11.55
CA GLY A 356 4.30 8.58 -12.39
C GLY A 356 3.36 7.73 -11.55
N GLN A 357 2.09 7.65 -11.94
CA GLN A 357 0.97 6.92 -11.30
C GLN A 357 1.19 5.40 -11.09
N ARG A 358 2.44 4.93 -11.12
CA ARG A 358 2.89 3.56 -10.93
C ARG A 358 4.27 3.61 -10.27
N ASP A 359 4.37 3.46 -8.95
CA ASP A 359 5.53 2.78 -8.37
C ASP A 359 5.41 2.43 -6.87
N ASN A 360 6.13 1.36 -6.51
CA ASN A 360 6.18 0.66 -5.23
C ASN A 360 6.72 1.49 -4.06
N GLY A 361 5.96 2.46 -3.58
CA GLY A 361 6.23 3.11 -2.31
C GLY A 361 6.28 2.08 -1.17
N HIS A 362 7.35 2.14 -0.36
CA HIS A 362 7.45 1.41 0.90
C HIS A 362 7.64 2.43 2.04
N PRO A 363 6.66 2.56 2.98
CA PRO A 363 5.40 1.82 3.05
C PRO A 363 4.40 2.18 1.94
N ALA A 364 3.37 1.35 1.80
CA ALA A 364 2.38 1.48 0.73
C ALA A 364 1.58 2.79 0.86
N ALA A 365 1.40 3.48 -0.27
CA ALA A 365 0.59 4.70 -0.38
C ALA A 365 -0.94 4.42 -0.34
N THR A 366 -1.35 3.30 0.27
CA THR A 366 -2.73 2.81 0.27
C THR A 366 -3.23 2.71 1.69
N TYR A 367 -4.34 3.39 1.97
CA TYR A 367 -5.06 3.31 3.23
C TYR A 367 -6.31 2.42 3.09
N ALA A 368 -6.51 1.48 4.01
CA ALA A 368 -7.76 0.72 4.11
C ALA A 368 -8.69 1.37 5.13
N VAL A 369 -9.90 1.68 4.70
CA VAL A 369 -10.94 2.28 5.55
C VAL A 369 -11.43 1.26 6.58
N VAL A 370 -11.53 1.67 7.84
CA VAL A 370 -11.84 0.81 8.99
C VAL A 370 -13.16 1.12 9.69
N GLY A 371 -13.73 2.32 9.50
CA GLY A 371 -15.08 2.66 9.96
C GLY A 371 -15.20 3.51 11.23
N ASN A 372 -14.24 4.37 11.54
CA ASN A 372 -14.30 5.31 12.70
C ASN A 372 -14.64 4.64 14.05
N VAL A 373 -14.27 3.37 14.21
CA VAL A 373 -14.43 2.60 15.47
C VAL A 373 -13.32 2.93 16.47
N ALA A 374 -13.43 2.43 17.70
CA ALA A 374 -12.34 2.51 18.69
C ALA A 374 -11.02 1.97 18.12
N CYS A 375 -9.89 2.45 18.66
CA CYS A 375 -8.52 2.18 18.18
C CYS A 375 -8.13 0.71 18.27
N ALA A 376 -8.77 -0.13 17.46
CA ALA A 376 -8.56 -1.56 17.40
C ALA A 376 -7.88 -1.89 16.08
N GLY A 377 -6.92 -2.81 16.14
CA GLY A 377 -6.47 -3.54 14.95
C GLY A 377 -7.68 -4.16 14.25
N PRO A 378 -7.61 -4.38 12.93
CA PRO A 378 -8.72 -4.92 12.16
C PRO A 378 -9.30 -6.17 12.83
N THR A 379 -10.58 -6.13 13.21
CA THR A 379 -11.33 -7.31 13.64
C THR A 379 -11.25 -8.36 12.52
N PRO A 380 -10.92 -9.62 12.83
CA PRO A 380 -10.80 -10.65 11.80
C PRO A 380 -12.09 -10.75 10.99
N THR A 381 -12.02 -10.47 9.69
CA THR A 381 -13.03 -10.92 8.74
C THR A 381 -12.98 -12.45 8.73
N PRO A 382 -14.11 -13.17 8.83
CA PRO A 382 -14.11 -14.62 8.77
C PRO A 382 -13.39 -15.10 7.50
N THR A 383 -12.49 -16.07 7.68
CA THR A 383 -11.80 -16.76 6.59
C THR A 383 -12.81 -17.18 5.53
N PRO A 384 -12.66 -16.77 4.25
CA PRO A 384 -13.48 -17.32 3.19
C PRO A 384 -13.34 -18.83 3.21
N LYS A 385 -14.46 -19.54 3.36
CA LYS A 385 -14.48 -20.99 3.18
C LYS A 385 -13.97 -21.27 1.75
N PRO A 386 -12.98 -22.15 1.55
CA PRO A 386 -12.48 -22.45 0.22
C PRO A 386 -13.64 -22.88 -0.68
N LYS A 387 -13.63 -22.39 -1.92
CA LYS A 387 -14.55 -22.85 -2.97
C LYS A 387 -14.40 -24.38 -3.08
N PRO A 388 -15.50 -25.16 -3.13
CA PRO A 388 -15.41 -26.60 -3.35
C PRO A 388 -14.59 -26.86 -4.61
N THR A 389 -13.50 -27.61 -4.49
CA THR A 389 -12.78 -28.15 -5.65
C THR A 389 -13.73 -29.08 -6.40
N HIS A 390 -13.94 -28.84 -7.69
CA HIS A 390 -14.63 -29.80 -8.55
C HIS A 390 -13.93 -31.16 -8.43
N PRO A 391 -14.67 -32.26 -8.23
CA PRO A 391 -14.08 -33.59 -8.29
C PRO A 391 -13.51 -33.81 -9.70
N PRO A 392 -12.41 -34.57 -9.84
CA PRO A 392 -11.87 -34.91 -11.15
C PRO A 392 -12.97 -35.58 -11.97
N HIS A 393 -13.17 -35.12 -13.20
CA HIS A 393 -14.03 -35.81 -14.15
C HIS A 393 -13.45 -37.22 -14.41
N PRO A 394 -14.31 -38.25 -14.50
CA PRO A 394 -13.93 -39.65 -14.60
C PRO A 394 -13.12 -40.00 -15.84
#